data_AF-A0A6I2Y851-F1
#
_entry.id   AF-A0A6I2Y851-F1
#
_cell.length_a   1.000
_cell.length_b   1.000
_cell.length_c   1.000
_cell.angle_alpha   90.00
_cell.angle_beta   90.00
_cell.angle_gamma   90.00
#
_symmetry.space_group_name_H-M   'P 1'
#
loop_
_entity.id
_entity.type
_entity.pdbx_description
1 polymer ?
#
loop_
_entity_poly.entity_id
_entity_poly.type
_entity_poly.pdbx_seq_one_letter_code
_entity_poly.pdbx_strand_id
1 'polypeptide(L)'
;MPSLHHLELLRNLVGYRSPARTPPLGVNNQTAQPQHRAGLHGRQLGFEYRAAVNQPWSKGYWSVRPLAGHVLPRPWWLPQAMTGPRPLIGIVAAVERCKWTVWDQNAAVVAANYLTSVSRAGGVPVILPVLESSPELIDRHLDAVDAIVLAGGSDVDPSLYGAELHPHGEDTDRPRDDYEIPLALRAVERGIPLLGICRGMQILNVALGGTLHQDLLVGDRTGFHRPLIGDLENSLHDVQPVSGTLTERIMSPGASAVASHHHQAVDTLGSGLQVGATSENDGCCEAIELVSAGFAVGVQWHAEATPGDTFFEALVAAV
;
A
#
# COMPACT_ATOMS: atom_id res chain seq x y z
N MET A 1 -27.41 17.52 -0.38
CA MET A 1 -26.34 18.53 -0.37
C MET A 1 -25.76 18.57 1.03
N PRO A 2 -24.56 18.03 1.29
CA PRO A 2 -23.94 18.19 2.60
C PRO A 2 -23.51 19.65 2.76
N SER A 3 -23.73 20.20 3.95
CA SER A 3 -23.51 21.61 4.27
C SER A 3 -22.02 21.98 4.31
N LEU A 4 -21.70 23.17 3.79
CA LEU A 4 -20.40 23.86 3.85
C LEU A 4 -19.70 23.84 5.23
N HIS A 5 -20.44 23.57 6.31
CA HIS A 5 -19.93 23.54 7.67
C HIS A 5 -18.94 22.39 7.96
N HIS A 6 -19.02 21.28 7.21
CA HIS A 6 -18.11 20.12 7.42
C HIS A 6 -16.73 20.34 6.79
N LEU A 7 -16.64 21.12 5.71
CA LEU A 7 -15.37 21.46 5.04
C LEU A 7 -14.55 22.54 5.78
N GLU A 8 -15.19 23.38 6.60
CA GLU A 8 -14.49 24.38 7.42
C GLU A 8 -13.85 23.80 8.68
N LEU A 9 -14.35 22.68 9.21
CA LEU A 9 -13.81 22.05 10.42
C LEU A 9 -12.42 21.43 10.18
N LEU A 10 -12.14 20.93 8.98
CA LEU A 10 -10.83 20.38 8.62
C LEU A 10 -9.78 21.48 8.36
N ARG A 11 -10.19 22.70 7.97
CA ARG A 11 -9.27 23.82 7.74
C ARG A 11 -8.67 24.41 9.03
N ASN A 12 -9.33 24.24 10.17
CA ASN A 12 -8.93 24.90 11.42
C ASN A 12 -8.10 24.02 12.38
N LEU A 13 -7.81 22.76 12.03
CA LEU A 13 -7.00 21.86 12.85
C LEU A 13 -5.49 22.00 12.64
N VAL A 14 -5.04 22.75 11.62
CA VAL A 14 -3.62 23.05 11.35
C VAL A 14 -3.22 24.39 11.98
N GLY A 15 -3.45 24.53 13.28
CA GLY A 15 -3.08 25.72 14.07
C GLY A 15 -1.72 25.55 14.74
N TYR A 16 -0.64 25.84 14.01
CA TYR A 16 0.74 25.76 14.47
C TYR A 16 1.01 26.66 15.71
N ARG A 17 1.42 26.05 16.84
CA ARG A 17 2.02 26.75 17.99
C ARG A 17 3.48 26.34 18.13
N SER A 18 4.39 27.31 17.99
CA SER A 18 5.84 27.14 18.14
C SER A 18 6.23 26.85 19.60
N PRO A 19 7.07 25.85 19.91
CA PRO A 19 7.64 25.70 21.24
C PRO A 19 8.97 26.47 21.38
N ALA A 20 9.09 27.11 22.54
CA ALA A 20 10.22 27.93 22.97
C ALA A 20 11.54 27.15 23.08
N ARG A 21 12.65 27.89 22.88
CA ARG A 21 14.04 27.43 22.98
C ARG A 21 14.40 26.95 24.41
N THR A 22 15.14 25.85 24.49
CA THR A 22 15.91 25.44 25.69
C THR A 22 17.42 25.37 25.36
N PRO A 23 18.32 25.69 26.32
CA PRO A 23 19.75 25.96 26.09
C PRO A 23 20.63 24.68 26.19
N PRO A 24 21.93 24.74 25.82
CA PRO A 24 22.74 23.55 25.63
C PRO A 24 23.30 23.02 26.96
N LEU A 25 23.42 21.70 27.07
CA LEU A 25 24.14 21.05 28.17
C LEU A 25 25.49 20.49 27.69
N GLY A 26 26.48 20.74 28.55
CA GLY A 26 27.89 20.63 28.25
C GLY A 26 28.46 19.21 28.29
N VAL A 27 29.59 19.11 27.63
CA VAL A 27 30.51 17.98 27.58
C VAL A 27 31.04 17.67 28.98
N ASN A 28 31.07 16.40 29.37
CA ASN A 28 32.03 15.94 30.37
C ASN A 28 32.54 14.53 30.07
N ASN A 29 33.84 14.48 29.74
CA ASN A 29 34.65 13.27 29.70
C ASN A 29 34.89 12.79 31.13
N GLN A 30 34.70 11.51 31.42
CA GLN A 30 35.52 10.82 32.41
C GLN A 30 35.62 9.32 32.11
N THR A 31 36.87 8.93 31.89
CA THR A 31 37.44 7.59 31.71
C THR A 31 37.30 6.73 32.97
N ALA A 32 36.94 5.44 32.81
CA ALA A 32 37.39 4.38 33.71
C ALA A 32 37.28 2.98 33.07
N GLN A 33 38.43 2.35 32.88
CA GLN A 33 38.68 0.90 32.83
C GLN A 33 40.05 0.69 33.53
N PRO A 34 40.51 -0.54 33.88
CA PRO A 34 39.87 -1.87 33.84
C PRO A 34 40.08 -2.69 35.14
N GLN A 35 39.59 -3.94 35.22
CA GLN A 35 40.38 -5.08 35.77
C GLN A 35 39.79 -6.47 35.45
N HIS A 36 40.72 -7.38 35.15
CA HIS A 36 40.63 -8.76 34.63
C HIS A 36 40.29 -9.85 35.68
N ARG A 37 39.68 -10.96 35.22
CA ARG A 37 40.17 -12.38 35.28
C ARG A 37 39.05 -13.33 34.77
N ALA A 38 39.20 -14.02 33.64
CA ALA A 38 39.94 -15.28 33.38
C ALA A 38 39.12 -16.55 33.65
N GLY A 39 38.87 -17.35 32.60
CA GLY A 39 38.27 -18.70 32.68
C GLY A 39 37.86 -19.26 31.32
N LEU A 40 38.79 -19.96 30.66
CA LEU A 40 38.69 -20.64 29.35
C LEU A 40 37.76 -21.87 29.37
N HIS A 41 37.11 -22.16 28.23
CA HIS A 41 36.91 -23.45 27.52
C HIS A 41 35.80 -23.17 26.48
N GLY A 42 35.97 -23.21 25.15
CA GLY A 42 36.77 -24.11 24.33
C GLY A 42 35.86 -25.08 23.57
N ARG A 43 34.99 -24.60 22.66
CA ARG A 43 34.44 -25.41 21.56
C ARG A 43 34.37 -24.57 20.29
N GLN A 44 35.16 -25.03 19.32
CA GLN A 44 35.36 -24.48 18.00
C GLN A 44 34.28 -25.11 17.09
N LEU A 45 33.35 -24.29 16.58
CA LEU A 45 32.51 -24.65 15.44
C LEU A 45 32.80 -23.61 14.36
N GLY A 46 33.69 -23.98 13.44
CA GLY A 46 33.96 -23.21 12.25
C GLY A 46 32.79 -23.32 11.28
N PHE A 47 32.31 -22.17 10.80
CA PHE A 47 31.54 -22.10 9.56
C PHE A 47 32.35 -21.24 8.59
N GLU A 48 32.86 -21.90 7.55
CA GLU A 48 33.51 -21.26 6.41
C GLU A 48 32.47 -20.47 5.61
N TYR A 49 32.76 -19.18 5.40
CA TYR A 49 32.08 -18.37 4.38
C TYR A 49 32.59 -18.81 3.01
N ARG A 50 31.79 -19.60 2.28
CA ARG A 50 32.00 -19.81 0.83
C ARG A 50 31.06 -18.88 0.06
N ALA A 51 31.67 -17.95 -0.68
CA ALA A 51 31.00 -17.19 -1.71
C ALA A 51 30.49 -18.16 -2.81
N ALA A 52 29.17 -18.23 -3.00
CA ALA A 52 28.58 -18.93 -4.13
C ALA A 52 28.54 -17.99 -5.34
N VAL A 53 29.49 -18.19 -6.23
CA VAL A 53 29.55 -17.62 -7.58
C VAL A 53 28.64 -18.47 -8.50
N ASN A 54 27.74 -17.79 -9.23
CA ASN A 54 27.07 -18.18 -10.49
C ASN A 54 26.76 -19.66 -10.76
N GLN A 55 25.47 -20.02 -10.74
CA GLN A 55 24.87 -20.95 -11.71
C GLN A 55 23.44 -20.47 -12.06
N PRO A 56 23.03 -20.52 -13.34
CA PRO A 56 21.75 -19.98 -13.81
C PRO A 56 20.60 -20.97 -13.56
N TRP A 57 19.48 -20.47 -13.04
CA TRP A 57 18.24 -21.23 -12.95
C TRP A 57 17.69 -21.48 -14.35
N SER A 58 17.68 -22.74 -14.74
CA SER A 58 17.09 -23.24 -15.98
C SER A 58 15.57 -23.16 -15.92
N LYS A 59 15.01 -22.65 -17.02
CA LYS A 59 13.59 -22.48 -17.31
C LYS A 59 12.79 -23.78 -17.12
N GLY A 60 11.75 -23.73 -16.29
CA GLY A 60 10.61 -24.65 -16.32
C GLY A 60 9.38 -23.93 -16.87
N TYR A 61 9.31 -23.74 -18.19
CA TYR A 61 8.07 -23.31 -18.85
C TYR A 61 7.19 -24.55 -19.04
N TRP A 62 6.00 -24.55 -18.43
CA TRP A 62 4.90 -25.42 -18.86
C TRP A 62 4.53 -25.04 -20.30
N SER A 63 4.86 -25.90 -21.26
CA SER A 63 4.45 -25.74 -22.65
C SER A 63 2.99 -26.14 -22.80
N VAL A 64 2.09 -25.18 -22.59
CA VAL A 64 0.70 -25.32 -23.04
C VAL A 64 0.72 -25.17 -24.56
N ARG A 65 0.61 -26.29 -25.29
CA ARG A 65 0.34 -26.25 -26.72
C ARG A 65 -1.03 -25.58 -26.93
N PRO A 66 -1.15 -24.53 -27.75
CA PRO A 66 -2.47 -24.00 -28.08
C PRO A 66 -3.23 -25.06 -28.87
N LEU A 67 -4.42 -25.43 -28.40
CA LEU A 67 -5.44 -25.99 -29.29
C LEU A 67 -5.71 -24.92 -30.36
N ALA A 68 -5.44 -25.25 -31.61
CA ALA A 68 -5.70 -24.38 -32.73
C ALA A 68 -7.19 -24.00 -32.75
N GLY A 69 -7.51 -22.70 -32.75
CA GLY A 69 -8.85 -22.25 -33.14
C GLY A 69 -9.40 -20.97 -32.55
N HIS A 70 -8.90 -20.48 -31.40
CA HIS A 70 -9.42 -19.24 -30.81
C HIS A 70 -8.29 -18.32 -30.36
N VAL A 71 -7.93 -17.37 -31.21
CA VAL A 71 -7.19 -16.18 -30.78
C VAL A 71 -8.18 -15.37 -29.94
N LEU A 72 -8.05 -15.41 -28.62
CA LEU A 72 -8.76 -14.47 -27.77
C LEU A 72 -8.38 -13.05 -28.23
N PRO A 73 -9.34 -12.13 -28.40
CA PRO A 73 -9.00 -10.75 -28.75
C PRO A 73 -8.05 -10.21 -27.70
N ARG A 74 -6.99 -9.53 -28.15
CA ARG A 74 -6.08 -8.82 -27.24
C ARG A 74 -6.93 -7.90 -26.35
N PRO A 75 -6.80 -7.98 -25.02
CA PRO A 75 -7.44 -7.03 -24.12
C PRO A 75 -7.15 -5.60 -24.58
N TRP A 76 -8.16 -4.74 -24.59
CA TRP A 76 -8.03 -3.36 -25.07
C TRP A 76 -7.09 -2.49 -24.20
N TRP A 77 -6.79 -2.96 -22.98
CA TRP A 77 -5.83 -2.34 -22.05
C TRP A 77 -4.40 -2.86 -22.17
N LEU A 78 -4.14 -3.93 -22.93
CA LEU A 78 -2.76 -4.29 -23.26
C LEU A 78 -2.17 -3.10 -24.03
N PRO A 79 -1.06 -2.51 -23.56
CA PRO A 79 -0.51 -1.33 -24.22
C PRO A 79 -0.28 -1.64 -25.70
N GLN A 80 -0.82 -0.80 -26.58
CA GLN A 80 -0.14 -0.60 -27.86
C GLN A 80 1.30 -0.20 -27.53
N ALA A 81 2.28 -0.62 -28.35
CA ALA A 81 3.67 -0.26 -28.11
C ALA A 81 3.76 1.24 -27.76
N MET A 82 4.07 1.54 -26.50
CA MET A 82 3.96 2.90 -25.98
C MET A 82 4.85 3.81 -26.82
N THR A 83 4.25 4.78 -27.50
CA THR A 83 4.97 5.70 -28.40
C THR A 83 5.50 6.94 -27.67
N GLY A 84 5.45 6.96 -26.33
CA GLY A 84 5.87 8.08 -25.47
C GLY A 84 6.78 7.65 -24.31
N PRO A 85 7.27 8.61 -23.49
CA PRO A 85 8.02 8.29 -22.28
C PRO A 85 7.18 7.44 -21.34
N ARG A 86 7.83 6.54 -20.59
CA ARG A 86 7.12 5.69 -19.62
C ARG A 86 6.55 6.54 -18.47
N PRO A 87 5.29 6.34 -18.04
CA PRO A 87 4.68 7.06 -16.94
C PRO A 87 5.47 6.96 -15.64
N LEU A 88 5.64 8.08 -14.93
CA LEU A 88 6.17 8.14 -13.58
C LEU A 88 5.06 7.79 -12.59
N ILE A 89 5.23 6.70 -11.85
CA ILE A 89 4.26 6.23 -10.87
C ILE A 89 4.82 6.46 -9.46
N GLY A 90 4.22 7.39 -8.73
CA GLY A 90 4.58 7.71 -7.36
C GLY A 90 4.08 6.64 -6.37
N ILE A 91 4.97 6.00 -5.62
CA ILE A 91 4.61 5.05 -4.57
C ILE A 91 4.92 5.68 -3.21
N VAL A 92 3.89 5.91 -2.39
CA VAL A 92 4.08 6.51 -1.08
C VAL A 92 4.76 5.54 -0.14
N ALA A 93 5.85 5.99 0.50
CA ALA A 93 6.62 5.19 1.44
C ALA A 93 6.12 5.32 2.88
N ALA A 94 6.19 4.22 3.63
CA ALA A 94 6.17 4.28 5.08
C ALA A 94 7.53 4.76 5.62
N VAL A 95 7.56 5.35 6.81
CA VAL A 95 8.81 5.66 7.52
C VAL A 95 8.98 4.70 8.68
N GLU A 96 9.89 3.75 8.51
CA GLU A 96 10.06 2.64 9.43
C GLU A 96 11.48 2.62 10.01
N ARG A 97 11.64 2.13 11.23
CA ARG A 97 12.98 1.86 11.77
C ARG A 97 13.55 0.63 11.08
N CYS A 98 14.60 0.83 10.30
CA CYS A 98 15.17 -0.21 9.44
C CYS A 98 16.64 -0.48 9.75
N LYS A 99 17.04 -1.72 9.49
CA LYS A 99 18.44 -2.19 9.62
C LYS A 99 18.98 -2.62 8.27
N TRP A 100 20.07 -2.01 7.83
CA TRP A 100 20.80 -2.44 6.64
C TRP A 100 22.28 -2.22 6.83
N THR A 101 23.08 -3.24 6.51
CA THR A 101 24.53 -3.23 6.78
C THR A 101 24.83 -2.91 8.26
N VAL A 102 25.43 -1.75 8.56
CA VAL A 102 25.77 -1.30 9.92
C VAL A 102 24.77 -0.27 10.48
N TRP A 103 23.76 0.13 9.71
CA TRP A 103 22.82 1.18 10.08
C TRP A 103 21.59 0.61 10.79
N ASP A 104 21.06 1.38 11.75
CA ASP A 104 19.80 1.13 12.47
C ASP A 104 19.14 2.49 12.73
N GLN A 105 18.28 2.93 11.82
CA GLN A 105 17.67 4.25 11.80
C GLN A 105 16.37 4.25 11.00
N ASN A 106 15.61 5.35 11.08
CA ASN A 106 14.40 5.50 10.28
C ASN A 106 14.74 5.64 8.79
N ALA A 107 13.96 4.98 7.94
CA ALA A 107 14.10 5.02 6.49
C ALA A 107 12.72 5.08 5.83
N ALA A 108 12.63 5.77 4.70
CA ALA A 108 11.48 5.64 3.81
C ALA A 108 11.56 4.28 3.10
N VAL A 109 10.55 3.43 3.28
CA VAL A 109 10.53 2.06 2.78
C VAL A 109 9.30 1.80 1.94
N VAL A 110 9.54 1.11 0.82
CA VAL A 110 8.54 0.50 -0.05
C VAL A 110 8.99 -0.94 -0.31
N ALA A 111 8.10 -1.91 -0.16
CA ALA A 111 8.43 -3.29 -0.48
C ALA A 111 8.74 -3.44 -1.98
N ALA A 112 9.78 -4.23 -2.30
CA ALA A 112 10.32 -4.28 -3.65
C ALA A 112 9.31 -4.78 -4.70
N ASN A 113 8.34 -5.60 -4.28
CA ASN A 113 7.27 -6.10 -5.13
C ASN A 113 6.42 -4.97 -5.75
N TYR A 114 6.05 -3.93 -5.00
CA TYR A 114 5.39 -2.73 -5.55
C TYR A 114 6.20 -2.10 -6.68
N LEU A 115 7.52 -1.91 -6.46
CA LEU A 115 8.42 -1.33 -7.46
C LEU A 115 8.51 -2.22 -8.71
N THR A 116 8.61 -3.53 -8.52
CA THR A 116 8.70 -4.47 -9.64
C THR A 116 7.38 -4.59 -10.41
N SER A 117 6.23 -4.55 -9.76
CA SER A 117 4.91 -4.61 -10.41
C SER A 117 4.67 -3.36 -11.27
N VAL A 118 4.98 -2.17 -10.77
CA VAL A 118 4.97 -0.93 -11.57
C VAL A 118 5.89 -1.05 -12.79
N SER A 119 7.11 -1.54 -12.59
CA SER A 119 8.09 -1.70 -13.67
C SER A 119 7.62 -2.70 -14.74
N ARG A 120 7.05 -3.84 -14.33
CA ARG A 120 6.50 -4.87 -15.23
C ARG A 120 5.29 -4.39 -16.01
N ALA A 121 4.43 -3.57 -15.38
CA ALA A 121 3.30 -2.91 -16.01
C ALA A 121 3.69 -1.83 -17.04
N GLY A 122 4.98 -1.48 -17.15
CA GLY A 122 5.48 -0.50 -18.11
C GLY A 122 5.66 0.92 -17.53
N GLY A 123 5.40 1.11 -16.24
CA GLY A 123 5.67 2.35 -15.53
C GLY A 123 7.12 2.52 -15.07
N VAL A 124 7.41 3.68 -14.49
CA VAL A 124 8.67 4.01 -13.82
C VAL A 124 8.34 4.31 -12.36
N PRO A 125 8.72 3.45 -11.41
CA PRO A 125 8.41 3.69 -10.00
C PRO A 125 9.26 4.83 -9.44
N VAL A 126 8.62 5.73 -8.71
CA VAL A 126 9.25 6.82 -7.94
C VAL A 126 8.77 6.70 -6.51
N ILE A 127 9.70 6.61 -5.54
CA ILE A 127 9.32 6.58 -4.13
C ILE A 127 9.02 8.01 -3.67
N LEU A 128 7.83 8.22 -3.11
CA LEU A 128 7.41 9.48 -2.50
C LEU A 128 7.59 9.39 -0.98
N PRO A 129 8.61 10.05 -0.39
CA PRO A 129 8.84 10.00 1.04
C PRO A 129 7.84 10.88 1.79
N VAL A 130 7.34 10.37 2.92
CA VAL A 130 6.54 11.18 3.86
C VAL A 130 7.50 11.90 4.81
N LEU A 131 7.80 13.17 4.52
CA LEU A 131 8.68 14.02 5.35
C LEU A 131 7.89 15.00 6.21
N GLU A 132 6.81 15.54 5.64
CA GLU A 132 5.83 16.41 6.26
C GLU A 132 4.51 16.30 5.47
N SER A 133 3.42 16.89 5.97
CA SER A 133 2.09 16.89 5.35
C SER A 133 1.67 18.27 4.82
N SER A 134 2.63 19.13 4.47
CA SER A 134 2.32 20.47 3.96
C SER A 134 1.57 20.37 2.61
N PRO A 135 0.53 21.20 2.40
CA PRO A 135 -0.13 21.35 1.10
C PRO A 135 0.84 21.51 -0.07
N GLU A 136 1.89 22.29 0.11
CA GLU A 136 2.88 22.61 -0.91
C GLU A 136 3.68 21.36 -1.32
N LEU A 137 4.09 20.52 -0.36
CA LEU A 137 4.78 19.27 -0.66
C LEU A 137 3.88 18.29 -1.39
N ILE A 138 2.64 18.14 -0.94
CA ILE A 138 1.64 17.26 -1.57
C ILE A 138 1.41 17.66 -3.02
N ASP A 139 1.18 18.95 -3.28
CA ASP A 139 1.01 19.46 -4.63
C ASP A 139 2.26 19.24 -5.47
N ARG A 140 3.45 19.47 -4.91
CA ARG A 140 4.70 19.26 -5.63
C ARG A 140 4.92 17.79 -6.00
N HIS A 141 4.55 16.85 -5.14
CA HIS A 141 4.60 15.42 -5.44
C HIS A 141 3.62 15.04 -6.55
N LEU A 142 2.37 15.52 -6.47
CA LEU A 142 1.36 15.28 -7.51
C LEU A 142 1.74 15.89 -8.87
N ASP A 143 2.40 17.05 -8.87
CA ASP A 143 2.91 17.69 -10.10
C ASP A 143 4.12 16.95 -10.72
N ALA A 144 4.72 15.99 -10.01
CA ALA A 144 5.93 15.29 -10.43
C ALA A 144 5.68 13.86 -10.93
N VAL A 145 4.46 13.34 -10.76
CA VAL A 145 4.09 11.97 -11.11
C VAL A 145 2.85 11.97 -11.97
N ASP A 146 2.72 10.96 -12.82
CA ASP A 146 1.57 10.81 -13.70
C ASP A 146 0.44 10.01 -13.04
N ALA A 147 0.77 9.19 -12.04
CA ALA A 147 -0.17 8.42 -11.23
C ALA A 147 0.42 8.10 -9.86
N ILE A 148 -0.41 7.67 -8.91
CA ILE A 148 0.02 7.28 -7.57
C ILE A 148 -0.45 5.88 -7.14
N VAL A 149 0.38 5.23 -6.33
CA VAL A 149 0.09 4.00 -5.60
C VAL A 149 0.20 4.30 -4.11
N LEU A 150 -0.89 4.03 -3.38
CA LEU A 150 -0.90 4.01 -1.91
C LEU A 150 -0.67 2.56 -1.46
N ALA A 151 0.49 2.30 -0.87
CA ALA A 151 0.89 0.96 -0.46
C ALA A 151 0.21 0.50 0.85
N GLY A 152 0.22 -0.81 1.11
CA GLY A 152 -0.19 -1.38 2.39
C GLY A 152 0.62 -0.85 3.59
N GLY A 153 0.20 -1.18 4.80
CA GLY A 153 0.89 -0.75 6.03
C GLY A 153 0.06 -0.98 7.29
N SER A 154 0.39 -0.21 8.32
CA SER A 154 -0.30 -0.11 9.61
C SER A 154 -1.76 0.35 9.51
N ASP A 155 -2.51 0.25 10.61
CA ASP A 155 -3.89 0.70 10.64
C ASP A 155 -4.01 2.23 10.42
N VAL A 156 -5.15 2.67 9.89
CA VAL A 156 -5.47 4.10 9.77
C VAL A 156 -5.95 4.64 11.12
N ASP A 157 -5.44 5.80 11.55
CA ASP A 157 -5.86 6.42 12.81
C ASP A 157 -7.40 6.63 12.85
N PRO A 158 -8.11 6.02 13.83
CA PRO A 158 -9.56 6.04 13.90
C PRO A 158 -10.17 7.43 14.07
N SER A 159 -9.42 8.38 14.64
CA SER A 159 -9.88 9.75 14.79
C SER A 159 -10.12 10.44 13.45
N LEU A 160 -9.50 9.96 12.36
CA LEU A 160 -9.62 10.53 11.02
C LEU A 160 -10.94 10.17 10.32
N TYR A 161 -11.66 9.18 10.83
CA TYR A 161 -13.02 8.83 10.39
C TYR A 161 -14.02 8.88 11.56
N GLY A 162 -13.71 9.64 12.61
CA GLY A 162 -14.64 9.95 13.71
C GLY A 162 -14.90 8.79 14.67
N ALA A 163 -13.99 7.83 14.77
CA ALA A 163 -14.07 6.71 15.69
C ALA A 163 -13.05 6.82 16.84
N GLU A 164 -13.38 6.18 17.96
CA GLU A 164 -12.43 5.90 19.05
C GLU A 164 -11.65 4.62 18.73
N LEU A 165 -10.44 4.49 19.28
CA LEU A 165 -9.63 3.29 19.09
C LEU A 165 -10.32 2.05 19.69
N HIS A 166 -10.49 1.03 18.85
CA HIS A 166 -11.05 -0.25 19.24
C HIS A 166 -10.06 -1.02 20.13
N PRO A 167 -10.51 -1.82 21.13
CA PRO A 167 -9.61 -2.58 21.99
C PRO A 167 -8.67 -3.57 21.27
N HIS A 168 -9.01 -3.94 20.04
CA HIS A 168 -8.21 -4.81 19.17
C HIS A 168 -7.55 -4.07 18.00
N GLY A 169 -7.61 -2.74 17.96
CA GLY A 169 -6.88 -1.96 16.96
C GLY A 169 -5.37 -2.14 17.11
N GLU A 170 -4.65 -2.14 15.99
CA GLU A 170 -3.19 -2.22 15.96
C GLU A 170 -2.56 -0.81 15.93
N ASP A 171 -1.23 -0.76 15.89
CA ASP A 171 -0.49 0.50 15.80
C ASP A 171 -0.87 1.26 14.51
N THR A 172 -0.90 2.59 14.60
CA THR A 172 -1.23 3.50 13.50
C THR A 172 -0.03 4.38 13.15
N ASP A 173 0.02 4.91 11.93
CA ASP A 173 1.07 5.84 11.48
C ASP A 173 0.44 7.20 11.16
N ARG A 174 0.21 8.00 12.21
CA ARG A 174 -0.45 9.30 12.09
C ARG A 174 0.26 10.27 11.13
N PRO A 175 1.61 10.43 11.16
CA PRO A 175 2.31 11.25 10.16
C PRO A 175 2.06 10.81 8.72
N ARG A 176 1.98 9.50 8.46
CA ARG A 176 1.62 8.97 7.14
C ARG A 176 0.16 9.21 6.79
N ASP A 177 -0.76 9.06 7.73
CA ASP A 177 -2.18 9.35 7.53
C ASP A 177 -2.40 10.84 7.19
N ASP A 178 -1.78 11.75 7.93
CA ASP A 178 -1.86 13.20 7.74
C ASP A 178 -1.34 13.64 6.36
N TYR A 179 -0.48 12.84 5.72
CA TYR A 179 0.01 13.06 4.37
C TYR A 179 -0.84 12.36 3.29
N GLU A 180 -1.13 11.08 3.46
CA GLU A 180 -1.79 10.28 2.42
C GLU A 180 -3.27 10.60 2.24
N ILE A 181 -4.00 10.96 3.32
CA ILE A 181 -5.42 11.33 3.21
C ILE A 181 -5.59 12.59 2.33
N PRO A 182 -4.89 13.72 2.60
CA PRO A 182 -4.99 14.88 1.72
C PRO A 182 -4.39 14.64 0.33
N LEU A 183 -3.36 13.81 0.20
CA LEU A 183 -2.82 13.40 -1.11
C LEU A 183 -3.88 12.66 -1.95
N ALA A 184 -4.57 11.68 -1.36
CA ALA A 184 -5.60 10.89 -2.03
C ALA A 184 -6.78 11.78 -2.48
N LEU A 185 -7.26 12.64 -1.58
CA LEU A 185 -8.33 13.59 -1.90
C LEU A 185 -7.93 14.51 -3.07
N ARG A 186 -6.72 15.09 -3.03
CA ARG A 186 -6.24 15.99 -4.09
C ARG A 186 -5.98 15.27 -5.40
N ALA A 187 -5.50 14.02 -5.37
CA ALA A 187 -5.32 13.21 -6.57
C ALA A 187 -6.68 12.98 -7.26
N VAL A 188 -7.71 12.62 -6.48
CA VAL A 188 -9.09 12.47 -6.97
C VAL A 188 -9.63 13.78 -7.54
N GLU A 189 -9.49 14.90 -6.82
CA GLU A 189 -9.94 16.22 -7.28
C GLU A 189 -9.26 16.68 -8.58
N ARG A 190 -7.98 16.32 -8.77
CA ARG A 190 -7.20 16.64 -9.97
C ARG A 190 -7.38 15.61 -11.11
N GLY A 191 -8.05 14.49 -10.85
CA GLY A 191 -8.18 13.40 -11.80
C GLY A 191 -6.87 12.64 -12.07
N ILE A 192 -5.93 12.65 -11.12
CA ILE A 192 -4.69 11.88 -11.20
C ILE A 192 -5.00 10.41 -10.91
N PRO A 193 -4.61 9.46 -11.79
CA PRO A 193 -4.82 8.04 -11.56
C PRO A 193 -4.25 7.55 -10.21
N LEU A 194 -5.07 6.82 -9.46
CA LEU A 194 -4.76 6.35 -8.10
C LEU A 194 -5.09 4.86 -7.96
N LEU A 195 -4.13 4.09 -7.45
CA LEU A 195 -4.32 2.72 -6.98
C LEU A 195 -4.03 2.62 -5.47
N GLY A 196 -5.04 2.27 -4.67
CA GLY A 196 -4.89 1.97 -3.25
C GLY A 196 -4.80 0.46 -3.02
N ILE A 197 -3.81 -0.01 -2.26
CA ILE A 197 -3.61 -1.43 -1.98
C ILE A 197 -3.65 -1.67 -0.47
N CYS A 198 -4.50 -2.59 -0.03
CA CYS A 198 -4.74 -2.91 1.38
C CYS A 198 -5.08 -1.64 2.18
N ARG A 199 -4.18 -1.18 3.06
CA ARG A 199 -4.27 0.12 3.75
C ARG A 199 -4.54 1.28 2.77
N GLY A 200 -3.93 1.27 1.59
CA GLY A 200 -4.15 2.32 0.58
C GLY A 200 -5.60 2.43 0.09
N MET A 201 -6.34 1.32 0.03
CA MET A 201 -7.78 1.34 -0.25
C MET A 201 -8.54 2.04 0.89
N GLN A 202 -8.17 1.73 2.13
CA GLN A 202 -8.80 2.30 3.32
C GLN A 202 -8.55 3.81 3.41
N ILE A 203 -7.33 4.26 3.08
CA ILE A 203 -7.00 5.69 2.96
C ILE A 203 -7.87 6.37 1.91
N LEU A 204 -8.02 5.78 0.71
CA LEU A 204 -8.90 6.34 -0.32
C LEU A 204 -10.34 6.49 0.19
N ASN A 205 -10.85 5.47 0.90
CA ASN A 205 -12.19 5.51 1.49
C ASN A 205 -12.34 6.64 2.51
N VAL A 206 -11.42 6.72 3.48
CA VAL A 206 -11.43 7.74 4.54
C VAL A 206 -11.25 9.14 3.97
N ALA A 207 -10.38 9.32 2.96
CA ALA A 207 -10.19 10.59 2.28
C ALA A 207 -11.46 11.13 1.62
N LEU A 208 -12.36 10.24 1.21
CA LEU A 208 -13.67 10.58 0.64
C LEU A 208 -14.80 10.56 1.69
N GLY A 209 -14.46 10.47 2.98
CA GLY A 209 -15.39 10.57 4.11
C GLY A 209 -16.06 9.25 4.52
N GLY A 210 -15.50 8.11 4.11
CA GLY A 210 -15.94 6.79 4.55
C GLY A 210 -15.40 6.40 5.94
N THR A 211 -15.86 5.25 6.45
CA THR A 211 -15.46 4.67 7.74
C THR A 211 -14.89 3.26 7.57
N LEU A 212 -14.21 2.76 8.62
CA LEU A 212 -13.62 1.43 8.65
C LEU A 212 -14.15 0.60 9.81
N HIS A 213 -14.30 -0.70 9.57
CA HIS A 213 -14.27 -1.70 10.63
C HIS A 213 -12.81 -1.83 11.10
N GLN A 214 -12.56 -1.50 12.37
CA GLN A 214 -11.22 -1.54 12.98
C GLN A 214 -10.73 -2.96 13.29
N ASP A 215 -11.64 -3.92 13.39
CA ASP A 215 -11.30 -5.30 13.66
C ASP A 215 -12.39 -6.24 13.12
N LEU A 216 -12.07 -6.95 12.04
CA LEU A 216 -12.85 -8.06 11.51
C LEU A 216 -12.76 -9.31 12.40
N LEU A 217 -11.85 -9.32 13.38
CA LEU A 217 -11.61 -10.45 14.26
C LEU A 217 -12.71 -10.63 15.35
N VAL A 218 -13.64 -9.69 15.47
CA VAL A 218 -14.80 -9.81 16.37
C VAL A 218 -15.90 -10.66 15.71
N GLY A 219 -15.84 -11.99 15.91
CA GLY A 219 -16.82 -12.96 15.38
C GLY A 219 -16.17 -14.21 14.76
N ASP A 220 -16.80 -14.80 13.74
CA ASP A 220 -16.32 -15.97 12.96
C ASP A 220 -15.72 -15.57 11.59
N ARG A 221 -15.29 -14.30 11.43
CA ARG A 221 -14.92 -13.70 10.13
C ARG A 221 -13.40 -13.60 9.90
N THR A 222 -12.62 -14.35 10.65
CA THR A 222 -11.24 -13.95 10.99
C THR A 222 -10.17 -14.77 10.30
N GLY A 223 -10.43 -16.05 10.04
CA GLY A 223 -9.41 -16.95 9.52
C GLY A 223 -9.00 -16.66 8.07
N PHE A 224 -9.86 -16.07 7.25
CA PHE A 224 -9.66 -16.06 5.80
C PHE A 224 -8.88 -14.85 5.27
N HIS A 225 -8.99 -13.70 5.94
CA HIS A 225 -8.37 -12.43 5.49
C HIS A 225 -6.95 -12.20 6.04
N ARG A 226 -6.59 -12.92 7.12
CA ARG A 226 -5.24 -12.95 7.69
C ARG A 226 -5.01 -14.28 8.41
N PRO A 227 -5.03 -15.44 7.70
CA PRO A 227 -4.84 -16.76 8.32
C PRO A 227 -3.48 -16.87 9.02
N LEU A 228 -2.45 -16.22 8.46
CA LEU A 228 -1.11 -16.19 9.03
C LEU A 228 -0.50 -14.78 8.90
N ILE A 229 -0.06 -14.24 10.04
CA ILE A 229 0.58 -12.92 10.09
C ILE A 229 1.92 -12.96 9.34
N GLY A 230 2.10 -12.02 8.42
CA GLY A 230 3.31 -11.87 7.62
C GLY A 230 3.44 -12.84 6.45
N ASP A 231 2.38 -13.59 6.12
CA ASP A 231 2.39 -14.54 5.01
C ASP A 231 1.32 -14.16 3.97
N LEU A 232 1.76 -13.76 2.78
CA LEU A 232 0.88 -13.50 1.63
C LEU A 232 0.79 -14.70 0.68
N GLU A 233 1.77 -15.60 0.70
CA GLU A 233 1.85 -16.72 -0.24
C GLU A 233 0.83 -17.80 0.10
N ASN A 234 0.58 -18.02 1.40
CA ASN A 234 -0.36 -19.03 1.89
C ASN A 234 -1.69 -18.44 2.37
N SER A 235 -1.87 -17.12 2.26
CA SER A 235 -3.09 -16.42 2.67
C SER A 235 -3.88 -16.00 1.44
N LEU A 236 -4.61 -16.96 0.85
CA LEU A 236 -5.43 -16.73 -0.33
C LEU A 236 -6.92 -16.90 -0.01
N HIS A 237 -7.77 -16.06 -0.61
CA HIS A 237 -9.21 -16.28 -0.66
C HIS A 237 -9.78 -15.76 -1.97
N ASP A 238 -10.99 -16.19 -2.30
CA ASP A 238 -11.66 -15.80 -3.54
C ASP A 238 -12.47 -14.51 -3.34
N VAL A 239 -12.40 -13.66 -4.37
CA VAL A 239 -13.23 -12.46 -4.48
C VAL A 239 -14.09 -12.50 -5.73
N GLN A 240 -15.29 -11.96 -5.61
CA GLN A 240 -16.28 -11.83 -6.67
C GLN A 240 -16.37 -10.36 -7.11
N PRO A 241 -15.92 -10.04 -8.34
CA PRO A 241 -16.12 -8.71 -8.91
C PRO A 241 -17.60 -8.40 -9.10
N VAL A 242 -17.97 -7.13 -8.88
CA VAL A 242 -19.32 -6.60 -9.09
C VAL A 242 -19.51 -6.24 -10.56
N SER A 243 -20.61 -6.66 -11.17
CA SER A 243 -20.82 -6.44 -12.61
C SER A 243 -20.91 -4.97 -13.01
N GLY A 244 -20.28 -4.64 -14.14
CA GLY A 244 -20.24 -3.29 -14.71
C GLY A 244 -19.12 -2.40 -14.16
N THR A 245 -18.38 -2.87 -13.15
CA THR A 245 -17.30 -2.14 -12.50
C THR A 245 -16.01 -2.14 -13.33
N LEU A 246 -15.10 -1.20 -13.05
CA LEU A 246 -13.75 -1.23 -13.58
C LEU A 246 -12.99 -2.44 -13.02
N THR A 247 -13.23 -2.78 -11.76
CA THR A 247 -12.68 -3.96 -11.08
C THR A 247 -13.00 -5.26 -11.84
N GLU A 248 -14.27 -5.48 -12.23
CA GLU A 248 -14.66 -6.62 -13.08
C GLU A 248 -13.95 -6.61 -14.44
N ARG A 249 -13.68 -5.43 -15.01
CA ARG A 249 -12.97 -5.31 -16.29
C ARG A 249 -11.48 -5.63 -16.18
N ILE A 250 -10.85 -5.27 -15.06
CA ILE A 250 -9.43 -5.54 -14.79
C ILE A 250 -9.22 -7.02 -14.46
N MET A 251 -10.15 -7.59 -13.70
CA MET A 251 -10.12 -9.01 -13.33
C MET A 251 -10.55 -9.87 -14.53
N SER A 252 -9.89 -11.01 -14.73
CA SER A 252 -10.37 -11.96 -15.74
C SER A 252 -11.74 -12.51 -15.31
N PRO A 253 -12.62 -12.92 -16.24
CA PRO A 253 -13.94 -13.41 -15.88
C PRO A 253 -13.88 -14.62 -14.93
N GLY A 254 -14.50 -14.50 -13.75
CA GLY A 254 -14.59 -15.54 -12.73
C GLY A 254 -14.02 -15.13 -11.37
N ALA A 255 -14.39 -15.89 -10.32
CA ALA A 255 -13.78 -15.76 -9.00
C ALA A 255 -12.26 -15.91 -9.12
N SER A 256 -11.53 -15.01 -8.48
CA SER A 256 -10.07 -15.01 -8.51
C SER A 256 -9.53 -15.10 -7.10
N ALA A 257 -8.61 -16.05 -6.88
CA ALA A 257 -7.85 -16.15 -5.65
C ALA A 257 -6.89 -14.96 -5.54
N VAL A 258 -6.96 -14.23 -4.44
CA VAL A 258 -6.13 -13.05 -4.16
C VAL A 258 -5.36 -13.21 -2.85
N ALA A 259 -4.17 -12.59 -2.79
CA ALA A 259 -3.33 -12.62 -1.59
C ALA A 259 -3.80 -11.62 -0.54
N SER A 260 -4.18 -12.08 0.65
CA SER A 260 -4.83 -11.27 1.67
C SER A 260 -4.08 -11.26 2.99
N HIS A 261 -3.97 -10.08 3.57
CA HIS A 261 -3.38 -9.89 4.90
C HIS A 261 -3.92 -8.59 5.50
N HIS A 262 -5.17 -8.63 5.95
CA HIS A 262 -5.80 -7.50 6.64
C HIS A 262 -6.75 -7.97 7.74
N HIS A 263 -6.92 -7.11 8.73
CA HIS A 263 -7.89 -7.26 9.81
C HIS A 263 -8.87 -6.09 9.90
N GLN A 264 -8.62 -5.02 9.16
CA GLN A 264 -9.56 -3.92 8.95
C GLN A 264 -10.25 -4.05 7.60
N ALA A 265 -11.43 -3.46 7.45
CA ALA A 265 -12.10 -3.33 6.15
C ALA A 265 -12.96 -2.07 6.09
N VAL A 266 -13.41 -1.72 4.89
CA VAL A 266 -14.39 -0.65 4.69
C VAL A 266 -15.71 -1.01 5.36
N ASP A 267 -16.26 -0.07 6.13
CA ASP A 267 -17.58 -0.14 6.76
C ASP A 267 -18.58 0.69 5.93
N THR A 268 -18.46 2.03 5.98
CA THR A 268 -19.23 2.94 5.14
C THR A 268 -18.35 3.48 4.02
N LEU A 269 -18.87 3.45 2.79
CA LEU A 269 -18.18 4.01 1.63
C LEU A 269 -18.14 5.54 1.68
N GLY A 270 -16.97 6.09 1.31
CA GLY A 270 -16.81 7.51 1.04
C GLY A 270 -17.61 7.98 -0.18
N SER A 271 -17.77 9.30 -0.28
CA SER A 271 -18.57 9.95 -1.33
C SER A 271 -18.04 9.63 -2.73
N GLY A 272 -18.94 9.18 -3.60
CA GLY A 272 -18.63 8.90 -5.01
C GLY A 272 -17.99 7.54 -5.27
N LEU A 273 -17.72 6.75 -4.23
CA LEU A 273 -17.24 5.39 -4.34
C LEU A 273 -18.38 4.38 -4.51
N GLN A 274 -18.10 3.29 -5.19
CA GLN A 274 -18.92 2.09 -5.25
C GLN A 274 -18.08 0.85 -4.93
N VAL A 275 -18.73 -0.25 -4.56
CA VAL A 275 -18.06 -1.55 -4.38
C VAL A 275 -17.67 -2.12 -5.74
N GLY A 276 -16.38 -2.46 -5.89
CA GLY A 276 -15.80 -3.12 -7.07
C GLY A 276 -15.77 -4.64 -6.96
N ALA A 277 -15.58 -5.19 -5.76
CA ALA A 277 -15.55 -6.62 -5.48
C ALA A 277 -15.89 -6.90 -4.01
N THR A 278 -16.36 -8.12 -3.74
CA THR A 278 -16.59 -8.63 -2.39
C THR A 278 -15.96 -10.00 -2.19
N SER A 279 -15.53 -10.31 -0.97
CA SER A 279 -15.08 -11.65 -0.58
C SER A 279 -16.24 -12.65 -0.72
N GLU A 280 -15.97 -13.80 -1.34
CA GLU A 280 -16.99 -14.85 -1.51
C GLU A 280 -17.39 -15.51 -0.19
N ASN A 281 -16.49 -15.51 0.80
CA ASN A 281 -16.70 -16.23 2.06
C ASN A 281 -17.66 -15.50 3.00
N ASP A 282 -17.61 -14.17 3.04
CA ASP A 282 -18.26 -13.37 4.06
C ASP A 282 -18.88 -12.06 3.55
N GLY A 283 -18.76 -11.77 2.26
CA GLY A 283 -19.28 -10.54 1.65
C GLY A 283 -18.52 -9.28 2.05
N CYS A 284 -17.33 -9.40 2.66
CA CYS A 284 -16.47 -8.25 2.97
C CYS A 284 -16.18 -7.44 1.71
N CYS A 285 -16.10 -6.11 1.82
CA CYS A 285 -15.74 -5.24 0.70
C CYS A 285 -14.25 -5.38 0.39
N GLU A 286 -13.93 -5.85 -0.81
CA GLU A 286 -12.57 -6.19 -1.24
C GLU A 286 -12.02 -5.23 -2.29
N ALA A 287 -12.89 -4.51 -2.99
CA ALA A 287 -12.48 -3.41 -3.84
C ALA A 287 -13.49 -2.28 -3.80
N ILE A 288 -13.00 -1.07 -3.96
CA ILE A 288 -13.78 0.16 -4.13
C ILE A 288 -13.27 0.90 -5.37
N GLU A 289 -14.16 1.60 -6.05
CA GLU A 289 -13.78 2.43 -7.19
C GLU A 289 -14.65 3.68 -7.27
N LEU A 290 -14.07 4.76 -7.76
CA LEU A 290 -14.77 6.01 -7.99
C LEU A 290 -15.72 5.87 -9.20
N VAL A 291 -16.97 6.28 -9.04
CA VAL A 291 -18.00 6.16 -10.09
C VAL A 291 -17.80 7.16 -11.24
N SER A 292 -17.21 8.33 -10.94
CA SER A 292 -16.93 9.34 -11.96
C SER A 292 -15.80 8.93 -12.91
N ALA A 293 -15.68 9.63 -14.04
CA ALA A 293 -14.60 9.38 -15.00
C ALA A 293 -13.22 9.55 -14.35
N GLY A 294 -12.33 8.59 -14.61
CA GLY A 294 -10.96 8.54 -14.07
C GLY A 294 -10.61 7.15 -13.56
N PHE A 295 -9.34 6.97 -13.18
CA PHE A 295 -8.88 5.74 -12.51
C PHE A 295 -8.61 6.07 -11.04
N ALA A 296 -9.53 5.72 -10.16
CA ALA A 296 -9.32 5.77 -8.71
C ALA A 296 -9.90 4.48 -8.13
N VAL A 297 -9.03 3.50 -7.94
CA VAL A 297 -9.39 2.13 -7.54
C VAL A 297 -8.63 1.80 -6.26
N GLY A 298 -9.31 1.20 -5.31
CA GLY A 298 -8.70 0.60 -4.13
C GLY A 298 -9.04 -0.88 -4.07
N VAL A 299 -8.06 -1.73 -3.74
CA VAL A 299 -8.23 -3.17 -3.51
C VAL A 299 -7.69 -3.52 -2.12
N GLN A 300 -8.38 -4.38 -1.41
CA GLN A 300 -8.05 -4.75 -0.03
C GLN A 300 -6.95 -5.82 0.03
N TRP A 301 -6.92 -6.70 -0.97
CA TRP A 301 -5.85 -7.67 -1.15
C TRP A 301 -4.54 -7.01 -1.63
N HIS A 302 -3.45 -7.77 -1.56
CA HIS A 302 -2.13 -7.38 -2.01
C HIS A 302 -1.96 -7.68 -3.51
N ALA A 303 -2.38 -6.73 -4.36
CA ALA A 303 -2.27 -6.86 -5.81
C ALA A 303 -0.81 -7.01 -6.28
N GLU A 304 0.16 -6.48 -5.54
CA GLU A 304 1.60 -6.62 -5.78
C GLU A 304 2.13 -8.03 -5.51
N ALA A 305 1.37 -8.85 -4.78
CA ALA A 305 1.66 -10.25 -4.50
C ALA A 305 0.72 -11.21 -5.27
N THR A 306 -0.27 -10.67 -5.98
CA THR A 306 -1.22 -11.45 -6.77
C THR A 306 -0.71 -11.63 -8.21
N PRO A 307 -0.77 -12.83 -8.81
CA PRO A 307 -0.28 -13.04 -10.17
C PRO A 307 -0.94 -12.14 -11.22
N GLY A 308 -0.13 -11.62 -12.14
CA GLY A 308 -0.60 -10.96 -13.37
C GLY A 308 -0.50 -9.44 -13.41
N ASP A 309 -0.13 -8.76 -12.32
CA ASP A 309 0.10 -7.30 -12.25
C ASP A 309 -1.05 -6.44 -12.85
N THR A 310 -2.27 -6.99 -13.01
CA THR A 310 -3.33 -6.39 -13.86
C THR A 310 -3.81 -5.02 -13.38
N PHE A 311 -3.85 -4.79 -12.07
CA PHE A 311 -4.18 -3.48 -11.49
C PHE A 311 -3.09 -2.44 -11.76
N PHE A 312 -1.82 -2.86 -11.78
CA PHE A 312 -0.71 -1.97 -12.16
C PHE A 312 -0.73 -1.68 -13.66
N GLU A 313 -1.02 -2.67 -14.51
CA GLU A 313 -1.22 -2.46 -15.95
C GLU A 313 -2.36 -1.48 -16.23
N ALA A 314 -3.48 -1.63 -15.52
CA ALA A 314 -4.62 -0.74 -15.65
C ALA A 314 -4.33 0.69 -15.16
N LEU A 315 -3.55 0.83 -14.07
CA LEU A 315 -3.08 2.14 -13.60
C LEU A 315 -2.18 2.82 -14.64
N VAL A 316 -1.21 2.09 -15.20
CA VAL A 316 -0.30 2.62 -16.22
C VAL A 316 -1.06 3.00 -17.50
N ALA A 317 -2.08 2.23 -17.88
CA ALA A 317 -2.92 2.52 -19.03
C ALA A 317 -3.89 3.71 -18.83
N ALA A 318 -4.07 4.17 -17.59
CA ALA A 318 -4.93 5.30 -17.26
C ALA A 318 -4.22 6.67 -17.33
N VAL A 319 -2.90 6.66 -17.58
CA VAL A 319 -2.07 7.85 -17.85
C VAL A 319 -2.07 8.16 -19.34
#